data_AF-W3XPM8-F1
#
_entry.id   AF-W3XPM8-F1
#
_cell.length_a   1.000
_cell.length_b   1.000
_cell.length_c   1.000
_cell.angle_alpha   90.00
_cell.angle_beta   90.00
_cell.angle_gamma   90.00
#
_symmetry.space_group_name_H-M   'P 1'
#
loop_
_entity.id
_entity.type
_entity.pdbx_description
1 polymer ?
#
loop_
_entity_poly.entity_id
_entity_poly.type
_entity_poly.pdbx_seq_one_letter_code
_entity_poly.pdbx_strand_id
1 'polypeptide(L)'
;MSPELGSLLRTVVKSYTLHPLSEGTLKLISPFYQIIHHWDALESETQKEGGTEEDQTARSDLRDLLSQLSEWSGDANLDRYMQARRDLVFADSITFEALWTIFPPGTLDDDGGTAYPGSTFPTMQPQMRGPFLKNIGYHGSIELVMVDFASHYKYAQVGQCVGTAALNDDTYDRIPGAPEYDWEDEQFMLCSARVMGYILQEKMWAQFLVDGIEDIDVDGSHTAFNDRLVLPEDPVLDRKAVLMGLVKSHYAAYSDNLYQLEDIVPGKGKGLIILLYGPPGVGKTSTAETIAIATRKPLLSIGVADVGTSARYVEPNLERIFDLAQTWKAILLIDEADVFLQSRGSGQVGATTERNALVSVFLRVLEYYRGIMILTTNQIAQFDVAVQSRINIAFKYESLTPKQTADIFKMFLKQYKKNDMVNMEEWNDINNWCEKKLPKKGFDGRQIRNVITSAVGLAASKDEKLGVAYLEDVVEIVSDFKNELSKQMDRYTQAQAFIEQRQ
;
A
#
# COMPACT_ATOMS: atom_id res chain seq x y z
N MET A 1 -15.61 -51.11 -9.30
CA MET A 1 -15.65 -49.83 -10.02
C MET A 1 -15.86 -50.11 -11.49
N SER A 2 -16.81 -49.40 -12.09
CA SER A 2 -16.98 -49.36 -13.54
C SER A 2 -15.72 -48.77 -14.21
N PRO A 3 -15.35 -49.20 -15.42
CA PRO A 3 -14.24 -48.63 -16.19
C PRO A 3 -14.35 -47.10 -16.35
N GLU A 4 -15.57 -46.61 -16.49
CA GLU A 4 -15.93 -45.22 -16.76
C GLU A 4 -15.67 -44.35 -15.51
N LEU A 5 -16.12 -44.79 -14.32
CA LEU A 5 -15.78 -44.15 -13.04
C LEU A 5 -14.27 -44.12 -12.81
N GLY A 6 -13.56 -45.21 -13.15
CA GLY A 6 -12.12 -45.29 -13.02
C GLY A 6 -11.35 -44.33 -13.93
N SER A 7 -11.93 -43.92 -15.07
CA SER A 7 -11.36 -42.91 -15.97
C SER A 7 -11.59 -41.49 -15.41
N LEU A 8 -12.80 -41.23 -14.90
CA LEU A 8 -13.16 -39.97 -14.27
C LEU A 8 -12.29 -39.67 -13.04
N LEU A 9 -12.15 -40.64 -12.12
CA LEU A 9 -11.31 -40.50 -10.93
C LEU A 9 -9.84 -40.21 -11.28
N ARG A 10 -9.30 -40.84 -12.33
CA ARG A 10 -7.93 -40.57 -12.80
C ARG A 10 -7.75 -39.17 -13.37
N THR A 11 -8.81 -38.60 -13.93
CA THR A 11 -8.77 -37.25 -14.48
C THR A 11 -8.72 -36.21 -13.37
N VAL A 12 -9.55 -36.39 -12.34
CA VAL A 12 -9.65 -35.45 -11.20
C VAL A 12 -8.45 -35.59 -10.26
N VAL A 13 -8.03 -36.81 -9.94
CA VAL A 13 -6.97 -37.10 -8.95
C VAL A 13 -5.56 -37.13 -9.59
N LYS A 14 -5.43 -36.65 -10.84
CA LYS A 14 -4.19 -36.74 -11.63
C LYS A 14 -2.98 -36.09 -10.96
N SER A 15 -3.22 -35.09 -10.10
CA SER A 15 -2.20 -34.30 -9.40
C SER A 15 -1.69 -34.92 -8.10
N TYR A 16 -2.23 -36.06 -7.65
CA TYR A 16 -1.87 -36.65 -6.37
C TYR A 16 -0.47 -37.29 -6.38
N THR A 17 0.47 -36.70 -5.64
CA THR A 17 1.93 -36.92 -5.76
C THR A 17 2.46 -38.26 -5.26
N LEU A 18 1.71 -38.98 -4.42
CA LEU A 18 2.20 -40.20 -3.73
C LEU A 18 1.90 -41.51 -4.46
N HIS A 19 1.29 -41.46 -5.65
CA HIS A 19 1.13 -42.63 -6.50
C HIS A 19 1.30 -42.24 -7.96
N PRO A 20 2.33 -42.73 -8.67
CA PRO A 20 2.31 -42.64 -10.13
C PRO A 20 1.08 -43.43 -10.59
N LEU A 21 0.10 -42.72 -11.17
CA LEU A 21 -1.03 -43.31 -11.88
C LEU A 21 -0.51 -43.94 -13.19
N SER A 22 0.45 -44.86 -13.10
CA SER A 22 1.01 -45.59 -14.24
C SER A 22 0.05 -46.71 -14.61
N GLU A 23 -0.68 -46.55 -15.73
CA GLU A 23 -1.39 -47.52 -16.61
C GLU A 23 -1.98 -48.83 -16.03
N GLY A 24 -2.15 -48.95 -14.72
CA GLY A 24 -2.64 -50.12 -14.00
C GLY A 24 -3.78 -49.76 -13.06
N THR A 25 -4.47 -50.79 -12.55
CA THR A 25 -5.65 -50.72 -11.68
C THR A 25 -5.54 -49.63 -10.61
N LEU A 26 -6.52 -48.70 -10.56
CA LEU A 26 -6.61 -47.67 -9.52
C LEU A 26 -6.75 -48.36 -8.15
N LYS A 27 -5.74 -48.21 -7.29
CA LYS A 27 -5.77 -48.76 -5.92
C LYS A 27 -6.18 -47.67 -4.94
N LEU A 28 -7.43 -47.77 -4.51
CA LEU A 28 -8.00 -46.97 -3.43
C LEU A 28 -7.86 -47.75 -2.12
N ILE A 29 -7.16 -47.21 -1.14
CA ILE A 29 -6.91 -47.83 0.16
C ILE A 29 -7.46 -46.91 1.24
N SER A 30 -8.19 -47.47 2.20
CA SER A 30 -8.69 -46.73 3.39
C SER A 30 -7.55 -45.97 4.08
N PRO A 31 -7.76 -44.72 4.52
CA PRO A 31 -8.99 -43.92 4.52
C PRO A 31 -9.25 -43.13 3.22
N PHE A 32 -8.83 -43.65 2.06
CA PHE A 32 -9.14 -43.10 0.74
C PHE A 32 -8.61 -41.68 0.49
N TYR A 33 -7.39 -41.37 0.93
CA TYR A 33 -6.76 -40.04 0.82
C TYR A 33 -6.96 -39.35 -0.53
N GLN A 34 -6.81 -40.11 -1.63
CA GLN A 34 -7.01 -39.67 -3.01
C GLN A 34 -8.41 -39.10 -3.30
N ILE A 35 -9.44 -39.61 -2.64
CA ILE A 35 -10.81 -39.13 -2.76
C ILE A 35 -11.04 -37.98 -1.79
N ILE A 36 -10.53 -38.09 -0.55
CA ILE A 36 -10.75 -37.10 0.49
C ILE A 36 -10.09 -35.75 0.15
N HIS A 37 -8.87 -35.76 -0.38
CA HIS A 37 -8.13 -34.54 -0.73
C HIS A 37 -8.63 -33.88 -2.03
N HIS A 38 -9.59 -34.49 -2.71
CA HIS A 38 -10.24 -33.96 -3.90
C HIS A 38 -11.76 -34.03 -3.76
N TRP A 39 -12.28 -34.02 -2.53
CA TRP A 39 -13.69 -34.30 -2.26
C TRP A 39 -14.60 -33.28 -2.97
N ASP A 40 -14.33 -31.99 -2.85
CA ASP A 40 -15.18 -30.95 -3.41
C ASP A 40 -15.05 -30.87 -4.94
N ALA A 41 -13.84 -31.08 -5.49
CA ALA A 41 -13.64 -31.26 -6.92
C ALA A 41 -14.46 -32.44 -7.48
N LEU A 42 -14.49 -33.58 -6.77
CA LEU A 42 -15.29 -34.74 -7.15
C LEU A 42 -16.79 -34.47 -7.00
N GLU A 43 -17.22 -33.79 -5.93
CA GLU A 43 -18.62 -33.41 -5.72
C GLU A 43 -19.12 -32.46 -6.83
N SER A 44 -18.30 -31.48 -7.22
CA SER A 44 -18.56 -30.58 -8.34
C SER A 44 -18.70 -31.32 -9.68
N GLU A 45 -17.85 -32.32 -9.94
CA GLU A 45 -17.99 -33.18 -11.14
C GLU A 45 -19.32 -33.94 -11.17
N THR A 46 -19.87 -34.36 -10.02
CA THR A 46 -21.19 -35.01 -9.99
C THR A 46 -22.33 -34.08 -10.37
N GLN A 47 -22.17 -32.76 -10.26
CA GLN A 47 -23.22 -31.77 -10.53
C GLN A 47 -23.22 -31.29 -11.99
N LYS A 48 -22.21 -31.63 -12.80
CA LYS A 48 -22.13 -31.19 -14.20
C LYS A 48 -23.19 -31.88 -15.06
N GLU A 49 -23.89 -31.10 -15.89
CA GLU A 49 -24.88 -31.59 -16.87
C GLU A 49 -24.27 -31.74 -18.28
N GLY A 50 -24.77 -32.72 -19.05
CA GLY A 50 -24.31 -32.99 -20.43
C GLY A 50 -23.07 -33.90 -20.53
N GLY A 51 -22.76 -34.40 -21.73
CA GLY A 51 -21.68 -35.38 -21.98
C GLY A 51 -22.19 -36.64 -22.69
N THR A 52 -21.32 -37.62 -22.88
CA THR A 52 -21.67 -38.94 -23.42
C THR A 52 -22.50 -39.76 -22.43
N GLU A 53 -23.17 -40.82 -22.88
CA GLU A 53 -23.86 -41.77 -21.97
C GLU A 53 -22.89 -42.39 -20.94
N GLU A 54 -21.63 -42.57 -21.34
CA GLU A 54 -20.55 -43.04 -20.46
C GLU A 54 -20.21 -42.02 -19.38
N ASP A 55 -20.13 -40.72 -19.72
CA ASP A 55 -19.89 -39.64 -18.74
C ASP A 55 -21.03 -39.52 -17.73
N GLN A 56 -22.27 -39.66 -18.18
CA GLN A 56 -23.46 -39.62 -17.31
C GLN A 56 -23.46 -40.80 -16.34
N THR A 57 -23.09 -41.98 -16.83
CA THR A 57 -22.95 -43.19 -16.00
C THR A 57 -21.83 -43.02 -14.97
N ALA A 58 -20.66 -42.52 -15.38
CA ALA A 58 -19.53 -42.28 -14.48
C ALA A 58 -19.86 -41.27 -13.36
N ARG A 59 -20.60 -40.20 -13.66
CA ARG A 59 -21.04 -39.21 -12.66
C ARG A 59 -22.10 -39.76 -11.71
N SER A 60 -23.00 -40.61 -12.20
CA SER A 60 -23.96 -41.32 -11.33
C SER A 60 -23.24 -42.25 -10.37
N ASP A 61 -22.33 -43.06 -10.88
CA ASP A 61 -21.52 -43.99 -10.07
C ASP A 61 -20.64 -43.25 -9.05
N LEU A 62 -20.09 -42.08 -9.43
CA LEU A 62 -19.32 -41.23 -8.53
C LEU A 62 -20.21 -40.69 -7.40
N ARG A 63 -21.43 -40.26 -7.70
CA ARG A 63 -22.38 -39.78 -6.69
C ARG A 63 -22.71 -40.86 -5.67
N ASP A 64 -22.96 -42.09 -6.14
CA ASP A 64 -23.23 -43.23 -5.25
C ASP A 64 -22.01 -43.56 -4.37
N LEU A 65 -20.79 -43.48 -4.94
CA LEU A 65 -19.55 -43.69 -4.19
C LEU A 65 -19.36 -42.63 -3.08
N LEU A 66 -19.53 -41.35 -3.38
CA LEU A 66 -19.40 -40.27 -2.39
C LEU A 66 -20.50 -40.35 -1.32
N SER A 67 -21.73 -40.70 -1.71
CA SER A 67 -22.82 -40.93 -0.75
C SER A 67 -22.50 -42.09 0.19
N GLN A 68 -21.93 -43.18 -0.31
CA GLN A 68 -21.53 -44.31 0.54
C GLN A 68 -20.38 -43.95 1.47
N LEU A 69 -19.35 -43.26 0.97
CA LEU A 69 -18.19 -42.87 1.77
C LEU A 69 -18.52 -41.84 2.86
N SER A 70 -19.53 -40.99 2.63
CA SER A 70 -20.00 -40.01 3.63
C SER A 70 -20.87 -40.65 4.71
N GLU A 71 -21.64 -41.68 4.39
CA GLU A 71 -22.48 -42.40 5.37
C GLU A 71 -21.72 -43.48 6.14
N TRP A 72 -20.93 -44.30 5.43
CA TRP A 72 -20.19 -45.41 6.01
C TRP A 72 -19.02 -45.84 5.11
N SER A 73 -17.82 -45.39 5.46
CA SER A 73 -16.59 -45.71 4.74
C SER A 73 -15.94 -47.03 5.15
N GLY A 74 -16.36 -47.59 6.29
CA GLY A 74 -15.72 -48.76 6.91
C GLY A 74 -14.45 -48.43 7.71
N ASP A 75 -14.12 -47.15 7.85
CA ASP A 75 -13.00 -46.65 8.65
C ASP A 75 -13.50 -45.66 9.70
N ALA A 76 -13.30 -45.99 10.97
CA ALA A 76 -13.85 -45.23 12.09
C ALA A 76 -13.31 -43.79 12.15
N ASN A 77 -12.10 -43.52 11.64
CA ASN A 77 -11.53 -42.17 11.62
C ASN A 77 -12.14 -41.34 10.49
N LEU A 78 -12.30 -41.93 9.31
CA LEU A 78 -12.97 -41.27 8.19
C LEU A 78 -14.45 -41.02 8.47
N ASP A 79 -15.16 -41.97 9.08
CA ASP A 79 -16.58 -41.82 9.44
C ASP A 79 -16.78 -40.66 10.44
N ARG A 80 -15.91 -40.54 11.44
CA ARG A 80 -15.94 -39.42 12.40
C ARG A 80 -15.65 -38.09 11.72
N TYR A 81 -14.67 -38.05 10.82
CA TYR A 81 -14.36 -36.84 10.05
C TYR A 81 -15.56 -36.42 9.20
N MET A 82 -16.19 -37.35 8.45
CA MET A 82 -17.33 -37.03 7.59
C MET A 82 -18.53 -36.48 8.37
N GLN A 83 -18.77 -36.98 9.59
CA GLN A 83 -19.80 -36.44 10.48
C GLN A 83 -19.48 -35.02 10.95
N ALA A 84 -18.21 -34.72 11.22
CA ALA A 84 -17.77 -33.43 11.76
C ALA A 84 -17.37 -32.41 10.68
N ARG A 85 -17.13 -32.82 9.43
CA ARG A 85 -16.53 -31.99 8.37
C ARG A 85 -17.27 -30.66 8.19
N ARG A 86 -18.59 -30.70 8.07
CA ARG A 86 -19.40 -29.47 7.91
C ARG A 86 -19.27 -28.53 9.10
N ASP A 87 -19.23 -29.07 10.31
CA ASP A 87 -19.10 -28.26 11.53
C ASP A 87 -17.69 -27.67 11.66
N LEU A 88 -16.65 -28.42 11.24
CA LEU A 88 -15.26 -27.97 11.23
C LEU A 88 -15.04 -26.84 10.21
N VAL A 89 -15.58 -26.99 9.00
CA VAL A 89 -15.56 -25.95 7.96
C VAL A 89 -16.35 -24.73 8.40
N PHE A 90 -17.56 -24.92 8.94
CA PHE A 90 -18.37 -23.79 9.44
C PHE A 90 -17.73 -23.04 10.62
N ALA A 91 -16.95 -23.75 11.44
CA ALA A 91 -16.27 -23.17 12.61
C ALA A 91 -14.85 -22.64 12.29
N ASP A 92 -14.39 -22.69 11.04
CA ASP A 92 -13.02 -22.35 10.62
C ASP A 92 -11.94 -22.99 11.51
N SER A 93 -12.15 -24.25 11.89
CA SER A 93 -11.25 -24.95 12.82
C SER A 93 -11.10 -26.42 12.48
N ILE A 94 -9.87 -26.93 12.63
CA ILE A 94 -9.57 -28.35 12.46
C ILE A 94 -9.05 -28.98 13.76
N THR A 95 -9.51 -30.20 14.04
CA THR A 95 -9.00 -30.99 15.17
C THR A 95 -7.75 -31.75 14.78
N PHE A 96 -6.92 -32.09 15.78
CA PHE A 96 -5.72 -32.88 15.55
C PHE A 96 -5.99 -34.23 14.85
N GLU A 97 -7.11 -34.87 15.17
CA GLU A 97 -7.53 -36.14 14.55
C GLU A 97 -7.93 -36.01 13.08
N ALA A 98 -8.24 -34.80 12.61
CA ALA A 98 -8.63 -34.52 11.23
C ALA A 98 -7.47 -33.99 10.36
N LEU A 99 -6.29 -33.69 10.91
CA LEU A 99 -5.15 -33.13 10.16
C LEU A 99 -4.74 -33.92 8.90
N TRP A 100 -4.93 -35.23 8.90
CA TRP A 100 -4.63 -36.10 7.76
C TRP A 100 -5.48 -35.80 6.52
N THR A 101 -6.60 -35.09 6.67
CA THR A 101 -7.45 -34.66 5.53
C THR A 101 -6.87 -33.45 4.82
N ILE A 102 -5.90 -32.76 5.41
CA ILE A 102 -5.18 -31.67 4.76
C ILE A 102 -3.82 -32.15 4.24
N PHE A 103 -3.13 -33.02 4.99
CA PHE A 103 -1.76 -33.44 4.68
C PHE A 103 -1.69 -34.84 4.05
N PRO A 104 -1.29 -34.97 2.77
CA PRO A 104 -0.95 -36.25 2.16
C PRO A 104 0.11 -37.02 2.96
N PRO A 105 0.01 -38.36 3.08
CA PRO A 105 1.00 -39.16 3.82
C PRO A 105 2.45 -38.92 3.34
N GLY A 106 3.34 -38.50 4.23
CA GLY A 106 4.74 -38.19 3.86
C GLY A 106 5.01 -36.74 3.43
N THR A 107 4.04 -35.84 3.63
CA THR A 107 4.25 -34.38 3.51
C THR A 107 4.77 -33.73 4.81
N LEU A 108 4.62 -34.42 5.94
CA LEU A 108 5.26 -34.08 7.21
C LEU A 108 6.46 -35.01 7.37
N ASP A 109 7.67 -34.53 7.12
CA ASP A 109 8.89 -35.25 7.46
C ASP A 109 9.03 -35.30 8.98
N ASP A 110 8.91 -36.50 9.56
CA ASP A 110 9.52 -36.80 10.85
C ASP A 110 11.02 -36.96 10.57
N ASP A 111 11.82 -35.95 10.94
CA ASP A 111 13.28 -36.02 10.87
C ASP A 111 13.74 -37.37 11.46
N GLY A 112 14.43 -38.16 10.62
CA GLY A 112 14.70 -39.57 10.84
C GLY A 112 15.03 -39.97 12.28
N GLY A 113 14.10 -40.68 12.91
CA GLY A 113 14.27 -41.24 14.24
C GLY A 113 13.20 -42.29 14.51
N THR A 114 13.62 -43.52 14.77
CA THR A 114 12.79 -44.68 15.09
C THR A 114 11.60 -44.35 16.01
N ALA A 115 10.40 -44.74 15.56
CA ALA A 115 9.15 -44.64 16.28
C ALA A 115 9.23 -45.19 17.72
N TYR A 116 8.94 -44.32 18.70
CA TYR A 116 8.43 -44.72 20.01
C TYR A 116 7.01 -44.17 20.18
N PRO A 117 6.07 -44.94 20.74
CA PRO A 117 4.73 -44.44 21.02
C PRO A 117 4.78 -43.56 22.27
N GLY A 118 4.63 -42.24 22.10
CA GLY A 118 4.36 -41.34 23.23
C GLY A 118 5.05 -39.97 23.27
N SER A 119 5.67 -39.45 22.21
CA SER A 119 6.27 -38.11 22.23
C SER A 119 5.70 -37.16 21.18
N THR A 120 5.25 -36.01 21.70
CA THR A 120 5.02 -34.71 21.07
C THR A 120 5.61 -34.51 19.67
N PHE A 121 4.75 -34.09 18.73
CA PHE A 121 5.14 -33.62 17.41
C PHE A 121 6.16 -32.46 17.49
N PRO A 122 7.08 -32.38 16.51
CA PRO A 122 8.09 -31.35 16.44
C PRO A 122 7.46 -29.98 16.17
N THR A 123 8.14 -28.95 16.70
CA THR A 123 7.91 -27.54 16.38
C THR A 123 7.82 -27.35 14.87
N MET A 124 6.67 -26.90 14.37
CA MET A 124 6.50 -26.50 12.97
C MET A 124 7.61 -25.52 12.59
N GLN A 125 8.55 -25.95 11.74
CA GLN A 125 9.41 -25.02 11.03
C GLN A 125 8.53 -24.28 10.01
N PRO A 126 8.67 -22.96 9.86
CA PRO A 126 7.88 -22.17 8.93
C PRO A 126 8.38 -22.41 7.51
N GLN A 127 8.01 -23.53 6.90
CA GLN A 127 8.27 -23.81 5.48
C GLN A 127 6.99 -23.99 4.66
N MET A 128 5.81 -23.68 5.22
CA MET A 128 4.57 -23.64 4.45
C MET A 128 4.40 -22.30 3.74
N ARG A 129 4.35 -22.37 2.40
CA ARG A 129 4.14 -21.27 1.47
C ARG A 129 2.63 -21.10 1.27
N GLY A 130 2.07 -19.99 1.74
CA GLY A 130 0.70 -19.56 1.47
C GLY A 130 0.63 -18.52 0.35
N PRO A 131 -0.59 -18.21 -0.16
CA PRO A 131 -0.76 -17.30 -1.29
C PRO A 131 -0.36 -15.86 -0.96
N PHE A 132 0.17 -15.19 -1.98
CA PHE A 132 0.74 -13.85 -1.91
C PHE A 132 -0.35 -12.80 -2.08
N LEU A 133 -0.64 -12.09 -0.99
CA LEU A 133 -1.50 -10.92 -0.99
C LEU A 133 -0.69 -9.71 -1.48
N LYS A 134 -0.96 -9.26 -2.72
CA LYS A 134 -0.43 -7.99 -3.24
C LYS A 134 -1.56 -6.96 -3.32
N ASN A 135 -1.31 -5.80 -2.72
CA ASN A 135 -2.14 -4.58 -2.74
C ASN A 135 -3.37 -4.55 -1.82
N ILE A 136 -3.19 -4.83 -0.53
CA ILE A 136 -4.32 -4.87 0.41
C ILE A 136 -4.15 -3.77 1.47
N GLY A 137 -5.15 -2.90 1.60
CA GLY A 137 -5.27 -1.78 2.55
C GLY A 137 -6.13 -2.11 3.79
N TYR A 138 -5.91 -1.44 4.91
CA TYR A 138 -6.55 -1.78 6.19
C TYR A 138 -7.79 -0.91 6.49
N HIS A 139 -8.81 -1.45 7.19
CA HIS A 139 -9.91 -0.66 7.79
C HIS A 139 -9.86 -0.65 9.32
N GLY A 140 -9.79 0.55 9.89
CA GLY A 140 -9.88 0.81 11.34
C GLY A 140 -9.34 2.18 11.74
N SER A 141 -8.41 2.70 10.96
CA SER A 141 -7.88 4.07 10.92
C SER A 141 -7.15 4.14 9.58
N ILE A 142 -7.18 5.26 8.86
CA ILE A 142 -6.76 5.39 7.46
C ILE A 142 -5.24 5.17 7.31
N GLU A 143 -4.77 3.94 7.42
CA GLU A 143 -3.38 3.58 7.27
C GLU A 143 -3.24 2.61 6.09
N LEU A 144 -2.60 3.12 5.03
CA LEU A 144 -2.24 2.29 3.89
C LEU A 144 -1.05 1.41 4.28
N VAL A 145 -1.20 0.11 4.07
CA VAL A 145 -0.18 -0.89 4.38
C VAL A 145 0.31 -1.56 3.09
N MET A 146 1.58 -1.93 3.07
CA MET A 146 2.16 -2.72 1.98
C MET A 146 2.49 -4.12 2.49
N VAL A 147 1.82 -5.12 1.92
CA VAL A 147 2.10 -6.54 2.20
C VAL A 147 3.13 -7.05 1.19
N ASP A 148 4.35 -7.31 1.68
CA ASP A 148 5.46 -7.84 0.88
C ASP A 148 6.41 -8.64 1.77
N PHE A 149 6.33 -9.96 1.67
CA PHE A 149 7.15 -10.88 2.45
C PHE A 149 8.63 -10.82 2.06
N ALA A 150 8.96 -10.67 0.78
CA ALA A 150 10.34 -10.63 0.31
C ALA A 150 11.08 -9.41 0.89
N SER A 151 10.44 -8.24 0.82
CA SER A 151 10.97 -7.03 1.44
C SER A 151 11.02 -7.15 2.97
N HIS A 152 10.05 -7.82 3.59
CA HIS A 152 10.08 -8.05 5.04
C HIS A 152 11.32 -8.86 5.45
N TYR A 153 11.58 -9.99 4.81
CA TYR A 153 12.75 -10.83 5.13
C TYR A 153 14.07 -10.07 4.90
N LYS A 154 14.17 -9.29 3.81
CA LYS A 154 15.39 -8.53 3.49
C LYS A 154 15.67 -7.39 4.48
N TYR A 155 14.65 -6.67 4.92
CA TYR A 155 14.84 -5.39 5.63
C TYR A 155 14.41 -5.40 7.10
N ALA A 156 13.54 -6.32 7.54
CA ALA A 156 13.07 -6.38 8.92
C ALA A 156 13.93 -7.29 9.83
N GLN A 157 14.63 -8.28 9.26
CA GLN A 157 15.43 -9.24 10.04
C GLN A 157 16.86 -8.78 10.37
N VAL A 158 17.20 -7.50 10.14
CA VAL A 158 18.50 -6.94 10.53
C VAL A 158 18.56 -6.78 12.05
N GLY A 159 18.72 -7.90 12.73
CA GLY A 159 18.78 -8.06 14.19
C GLY A 159 18.88 -9.51 14.64
N GLN A 160 18.23 -10.45 13.93
CA GLN A 160 18.31 -11.89 14.20
C GLN A 160 18.01 -12.67 12.92
N CYS A 161 19.05 -13.10 12.21
CA CYS A 161 19.10 -14.35 11.44
C CYS A 161 20.48 -14.44 10.78
N VAL A 162 21.37 -15.21 11.43
CA VAL A 162 22.61 -15.68 10.82
C VAL A 162 22.23 -16.86 9.93
N GLY A 163 22.37 -16.69 8.61
CA GLY A 163 22.46 -17.80 7.67
C GLY A 163 21.25 -17.99 6.76
N THR A 164 21.19 -17.23 5.67
CA THR A 164 20.46 -17.62 4.46
C THR A 164 21.21 -17.15 3.23
N ALA A 165 22.25 -17.90 2.85
CA ALA A 165 23.00 -17.71 1.60
C ALA A 165 22.20 -18.18 0.35
N ALA A 166 20.87 -18.19 0.39
CA ALA A 166 20.02 -18.76 -0.65
C ALA A 166 18.68 -18.01 -0.87
N LEU A 167 18.60 -16.72 -0.55
CA LEU A 167 17.38 -15.91 -0.75
C LEU A 167 17.52 -14.85 -1.85
N ASN A 168 18.51 -15.01 -2.75
CA ASN A 168 18.79 -14.08 -3.86
C ASN A 168 17.96 -14.35 -5.13
N ASP A 169 16.94 -15.21 -5.07
CA ASP A 169 16.11 -15.49 -6.24
C ASP A 169 14.75 -14.81 -6.06
N ASP A 170 14.39 -13.95 -7.02
CA ASP A 170 13.14 -13.15 -7.12
C ASP A 170 11.85 -13.99 -7.21
N THR A 171 11.89 -15.22 -6.69
CA THR A 171 10.90 -16.30 -6.85
C THR A 171 9.72 -16.22 -5.88
N TYR A 172 9.73 -15.29 -4.92
CA TYR A 172 8.62 -15.16 -3.98
C TYR A 172 7.38 -14.52 -4.63
N ASP A 173 7.54 -13.64 -5.60
CA ASP A 173 6.43 -12.77 -5.99
C ASP A 173 5.71 -13.16 -7.27
N ARG A 174 6.37 -13.91 -8.17
CA ARG A 174 5.81 -14.42 -9.44
C ARG A 174 6.63 -15.61 -9.94
N ILE A 175 6.08 -16.82 -9.86
CA ILE A 175 6.46 -17.87 -10.82
C ILE A 175 5.55 -17.66 -12.03
N PRO A 176 6.06 -17.20 -13.18
CA PRO A 176 5.26 -17.13 -14.40
C PRO A 176 4.78 -18.55 -14.75
N GLY A 177 3.47 -18.79 -14.72
CA GLY A 177 2.89 -20.10 -14.96
C GLY A 177 2.72 -20.99 -13.72
N ALA A 178 2.83 -20.46 -12.49
CA ALA A 178 2.24 -21.15 -11.35
C ALA A 178 0.73 -21.32 -11.61
N PRO A 179 0.18 -22.54 -11.52
CA PRO A 179 -1.25 -22.73 -11.64
C PRO A 179 -1.94 -21.92 -10.54
N GLU A 180 -3.06 -21.27 -10.87
CA GLU A 180 -4.06 -20.94 -9.84
C GLU A 180 -4.38 -22.27 -9.17
N TYR A 181 -3.85 -22.47 -7.97
CA TYR A 181 -4.27 -23.57 -7.15
C TYR A 181 -5.64 -23.14 -6.61
N ASP A 182 -6.70 -23.82 -7.03
CA ASP A 182 -7.96 -23.82 -6.29
C ASP A 182 -7.66 -24.57 -4.99
N TRP A 183 -7.39 -23.83 -3.92
CA TRP A 183 -7.22 -24.41 -2.58
C TRP A 183 -8.61 -24.73 -2.04
N GLU A 184 -8.76 -25.89 -1.42
CA GLU A 184 -9.99 -26.24 -0.70
C GLU A 184 -10.06 -25.43 0.62
N ASP A 185 -11.26 -25.22 1.15
CA ASP A 185 -11.50 -24.42 2.37
C ASP A 185 -10.64 -24.92 3.55
N GLU A 186 -10.45 -26.24 3.70
CA GLU A 186 -9.61 -26.81 4.75
C GLU A 186 -8.11 -26.50 4.58
N GLN A 187 -7.64 -26.30 3.35
CA GLN A 187 -6.24 -25.94 3.09
C GLN A 187 -5.95 -24.49 3.49
N PHE A 188 -6.95 -23.60 3.36
CA PHE A 188 -6.84 -22.23 3.86
C PHE A 188 -6.68 -22.17 5.38
N MET A 189 -7.19 -23.15 6.13
CA MET A 189 -7.01 -23.24 7.59
C MET A 189 -5.53 -23.41 8.02
N LEU A 190 -4.64 -23.83 7.11
CA LEU A 190 -3.20 -23.88 7.37
C LEU A 190 -2.51 -22.52 7.27
N CYS A 191 -3.16 -21.55 6.64
CA CYS A 191 -2.59 -20.23 6.49
C CYS A 191 -2.60 -19.52 7.85
N SER A 192 -1.52 -18.79 8.12
CA SER A 192 -1.49 -17.92 9.29
C SER A 192 -2.60 -16.87 9.17
N ALA A 193 -3.44 -16.76 10.20
CA ALA A 193 -4.44 -15.68 10.33
C ALA A 193 -3.82 -14.27 10.39
N ARG A 194 -2.48 -14.19 10.43
CA ARG A 194 -1.71 -12.95 10.44
C ARG A 194 -0.72 -12.88 9.29
N VAL A 195 -0.58 -11.67 8.75
CA VAL A 195 0.40 -11.34 7.71
C VAL A 195 1.26 -10.15 8.14
N MET A 196 2.52 -10.13 7.69
CA MET A 196 3.40 -8.98 7.89
C MET A 196 3.09 -7.90 6.86
N GLY A 197 2.87 -6.68 7.32
CA GLY A 197 2.67 -5.51 6.48
C GLY A 197 3.59 -4.37 6.90
N TYR A 198 3.89 -3.47 5.97
CA TYR A 198 4.61 -2.23 6.22
C TYR A 198 3.63 -1.06 6.28
N ILE A 199 3.54 -0.39 7.42
CA ILE A 199 2.72 0.82 7.58
C ILE A 199 3.44 1.96 6.87
N LEU A 200 2.87 2.48 5.77
CA LEU A 200 3.55 3.50 4.96
C LEU A 200 3.72 4.83 5.70
N GLN A 201 2.77 5.18 6.57
CA GLN A 201 2.78 6.42 7.33
C GLN A 201 3.79 6.38 8.48
N GLU A 202 3.74 5.32 9.31
CA GLU A 202 4.63 5.12 10.46
C GLU A 202 5.98 4.49 10.09
N LYS A 203 6.13 4.05 8.84
CA LYS A 203 7.37 3.50 8.25
C LYS A 203 7.94 2.31 9.00
N MET A 204 7.07 1.48 9.56
CA MET A 204 7.43 0.32 10.36
C MET A 204 6.69 -0.94 9.90
N TRP A 205 7.31 -2.09 10.17
CA TRP A 205 6.69 -3.40 9.96
C TRP A 205 5.80 -3.75 11.14
N ALA A 206 4.61 -4.29 10.86
CA ALA A 206 3.66 -4.76 11.85
C ALA A 206 2.96 -6.05 11.39
N GLN A 207 2.34 -6.75 12.34
CA GLN A 207 1.48 -7.90 12.07
C GLN A 207 0.03 -7.45 11.96
N PHE A 208 -0.65 -7.88 10.91
CA PHE A 208 -2.05 -7.59 10.66
C PHE A 208 -2.84 -8.88 10.61
N LEU A 209 -4.09 -8.87 11.09
CA LEU A 209 -5.03 -9.95 10.85
C LEU A 209 -5.44 -9.92 9.38
N VAL A 210 -5.46 -11.07 8.71
CA VAL A 210 -5.84 -11.16 7.28
C VAL A 210 -7.24 -10.57 7.06
N ASP A 211 -8.20 -10.89 7.93
CA ASP A 211 -9.57 -10.35 7.88
C ASP A 211 -9.66 -8.83 8.11
N GLY A 212 -8.59 -8.22 8.63
CA GLY A 212 -8.52 -6.78 8.82
C GLY A 212 -8.05 -6.01 7.59
N ILE A 213 -7.65 -6.69 6.51
CA ILE A 213 -7.04 -6.09 5.32
C ILE A 213 -7.95 -6.35 4.11
N GLU A 214 -8.30 -5.29 3.40
CA GLU A 214 -9.15 -5.26 2.21
C GLU A 214 -8.46 -4.51 1.06
N ASP A 215 -8.71 -4.87 -0.20
CA ASP A 215 -8.12 -4.12 -1.31
C ASP A 215 -8.53 -2.63 -1.29
N ILE A 216 -7.63 -1.76 -1.73
CA ILE A 216 -7.90 -0.32 -1.77
C ILE A 216 -9.07 -0.05 -2.74
N ASP A 217 -10.21 0.41 -2.20
CA ASP A 217 -11.42 0.69 -2.97
C ASP A 217 -11.14 1.62 -4.18
N VAL A 218 -11.56 1.12 -5.34
CA VAL A 218 -11.20 1.56 -6.68
C VAL A 218 -12.16 2.64 -7.20
N ASP A 219 -13.42 2.63 -6.77
CA ASP A 219 -14.48 3.40 -7.43
C ASP A 219 -14.49 4.89 -7.03
N GLY A 220 -13.83 5.25 -5.92
CA GLY A 220 -13.58 6.63 -5.51
C GLY A 220 -12.32 7.29 -6.09
N SER A 221 -11.48 6.56 -6.84
CA SER A 221 -10.13 7.01 -7.22
C SER A 221 -10.11 8.07 -8.33
N HIS A 222 -11.06 8.04 -9.27
CA HIS A 222 -11.17 9.06 -10.32
C HIS A 222 -11.76 10.39 -9.82
N THR A 223 -12.68 10.33 -8.85
CA THR A 223 -13.27 11.51 -8.19
C THR A 223 -12.29 12.13 -7.20
N ALA A 224 -11.49 11.34 -6.48
CA ALA A 224 -10.51 11.85 -5.51
C ALA A 224 -9.52 12.87 -6.11
N PHE A 225 -9.05 12.68 -7.34
CA PHE A 225 -8.07 13.59 -7.97
C PHE A 225 -8.64 14.96 -8.35
N ASN A 226 -9.89 14.98 -8.79
CA ASN A 226 -10.58 16.22 -9.15
C ASN A 226 -11.22 16.88 -7.94
N ASP A 227 -11.70 16.10 -6.98
CA ASP A 227 -12.45 16.59 -5.83
C ASP A 227 -11.58 16.98 -4.64
N ARG A 228 -10.37 16.42 -4.48
CA ARG A 228 -9.51 16.67 -3.30
C ARG A 228 -8.38 17.66 -3.52
N LEU A 229 -8.09 18.03 -4.77
CA LEU A 229 -6.99 18.94 -5.10
C LEU A 229 -7.48 20.07 -6.01
N VAL A 230 -7.35 21.31 -5.55
CA VAL A 230 -7.66 22.50 -6.35
C VAL A 230 -6.35 23.13 -6.83
N LEU A 231 -5.98 22.88 -8.08
CA LEU A 231 -4.84 23.54 -8.73
C LEU A 231 -5.31 24.76 -9.54
N PRO A 232 -4.42 25.74 -9.82
CA PRO A 232 -4.77 26.87 -10.66
C PRO A 232 -5.22 26.39 -12.04
N GLU A 233 -6.36 26.88 -12.51
CA GLU A 233 -6.76 26.74 -13.92
C GLU A 233 -5.83 27.63 -14.74
N ASP A 234 -4.91 27.02 -15.47
CA ASP A 234 -4.05 27.70 -16.44
C ASP A 234 -4.63 27.46 -17.84
N PRO A 235 -5.02 28.52 -18.57
CA PRO A 235 -5.65 28.40 -19.88
C PRO A 235 -4.72 27.81 -20.96
N VAL A 236 -3.41 27.76 -20.70
CA VAL A 236 -2.40 27.25 -21.64
C VAL A 236 -1.94 25.85 -21.27
N LEU A 237 -1.83 25.53 -19.97
CA LEU A 237 -1.26 24.27 -19.51
C LEU A 237 -2.07 23.63 -18.38
N ASP A 238 -2.76 22.52 -18.67
CA ASP A 238 -3.35 21.69 -17.63
C ASP A 238 -2.26 20.93 -16.85
N ARG A 239 -1.80 21.54 -15.75
CA ARG A 239 -0.77 20.98 -14.87
C ARG A 239 -1.15 19.61 -14.31
N LYS A 240 -2.45 19.38 -14.04
CA LYS A 240 -2.95 18.11 -13.53
C LYS A 240 -2.80 17.02 -14.57
N ALA A 241 -3.22 17.30 -15.81
CA ALA A 241 -3.08 16.35 -16.92
C ALA A 241 -1.61 16.03 -17.22
N VAL A 242 -0.72 17.04 -17.19
CA VAL A 242 0.72 16.85 -17.40
C VAL A 242 1.32 15.96 -16.31
N LEU A 243 1.09 16.27 -15.03
CA LEU A 243 1.59 15.45 -13.91
C LEU A 243 1.11 14.00 -14.01
N MET A 244 -0.19 13.81 -14.26
CA MET A 244 -0.78 12.48 -14.42
C MET A 244 -0.20 11.74 -15.63
N GLY A 245 -0.02 12.43 -16.75
CA GLY A 245 0.55 11.88 -17.98
C GLY A 245 1.99 11.40 -17.79
N LEU A 246 2.83 12.20 -17.13
CA LEU A 246 4.22 11.85 -16.82
C LEU A 246 4.31 10.63 -15.90
N VAL A 247 3.48 10.58 -14.86
CA VAL A 247 3.48 9.45 -13.92
C VAL A 247 2.99 8.18 -14.62
N LYS A 248 1.89 8.25 -15.37
CA LYS A 248 1.36 7.10 -16.13
C LYS A 248 2.32 6.61 -17.20
N SER A 249 2.98 7.52 -17.93
CA SER A 249 3.94 7.13 -18.98
C SER A 249 5.18 6.46 -18.39
N HIS A 250 5.68 6.94 -17.25
CA HIS A 250 6.80 6.30 -16.54
C HIS A 250 6.45 4.88 -16.09
N TYR A 251 5.24 4.67 -15.57
CA TYR A 251 4.78 3.32 -15.22
C TYR A 251 4.58 2.41 -16.43
N ALA A 252 4.08 2.92 -17.55
CA ALA A 252 3.92 2.15 -18.79
C ALA A 252 5.28 1.76 -19.41
N ALA A 253 6.27 2.66 -19.34
CA ALA A 253 7.64 2.36 -19.76
C ALA A 253 8.27 1.23 -18.93
N TYR A 254 7.84 1.05 -17.68
CA TYR A 254 8.26 -0.04 -16.80
C TYR A 254 7.64 -1.39 -17.15
N SER A 255 6.48 -1.43 -17.83
CA SER A 255 5.82 -2.68 -18.24
C SER A 255 6.25 -3.17 -19.61
N ASP A 256 6.52 -2.28 -20.56
CA ASP A 256 6.61 -2.65 -21.98
C ASP A 256 8.01 -2.52 -22.63
N ASN A 257 9.08 -2.21 -21.89
CA ASN A 257 10.43 -1.97 -22.45
C ASN A 257 10.46 -0.92 -23.60
N LEU A 258 9.37 -0.19 -23.80
CA LEU A 258 9.14 0.73 -24.90
C LEU A 258 9.44 2.16 -24.41
N TYR A 259 10.33 2.83 -25.14
CA TYR A 259 10.83 4.19 -24.93
C TYR A 259 11.88 4.35 -23.82
N GLN A 260 13.05 3.74 -24.00
CA GLN A 260 14.27 4.19 -23.33
C GLN A 260 15.14 4.91 -24.35
N LEU A 261 15.19 6.25 -24.27
CA LEU A 261 16.39 6.96 -24.72
C LEU A 261 17.50 6.51 -23.78
N GLU A 262 18.35 5.60 -24.24
CA GLU A 262 19.52 5.19 -23.47
C GLU A 262 20.49 6.38 -23.41
N ASP A 263 20.70 6.90 -22.21
CA ASP A 263 21.79 7.82 -21.93
C ASP A 263 23.13 7.14 -22.23
N ILE A 264 24.18 7.91 -22.54
CA ILE A 264 25.50 7.39 -22.98
C ILE A 264 26.11 6.42 -21.94
N VAL A 265 25.64 6.48 -20.69
CA VAL A 265 26.00 5.57 -19.60
C VAL A 265 24.78 4.70 -19.21
N PRO A 266 24.89 3.36 -19.25
CA PRO A 266 23.81 2.46 -18.84
C PRO A 266 23.34 2.73 -17.41
N GLY A 267 22.05 3.03 -17.24
CA GLY A 267 21.40 3.15 -15.93
C GLY A 267 21.28 4.55 -15.35
N LYS A 268 21.74 5.60 -16.04
CA LYS A 268 21.46 7.00 -15.71
C LYS A 268 20.16 7.50 -16.35
N GLY A 269 19.48 8.45 -15.69
CA GLY A 269 18.36 9.20 -16.27
C GLY A 269 17.03 8.43 -16.43
N LYS A 270 16.88 7.25 -15.83
CA LYS A 270 15.67 6.41 -15.95
C LYS A 270 14.56 6.74 -14.94
N GLY A 271 14.85 7.56 -13.93
CA GLY A 271 13.87 8.01 -12.94
C GLY A 271 13.08 9.24 -13.40
N LEU A 272 11.89 9.42 -12.82
CA LEU A 272 11.09 10.64 -12.97
C LEU A 272 11.17 11.44 -11.67
N ILE A 273 11.91 12.55 -11.70
CA ILE A 273 12.08 13.47 -10.58
C ILE A 273 11.28 14.75 -10.84
N ILE A 274 10.27 14.97 -10.00
CA ILE A 274 9.36 16.10 -10.05
C ILE A 274 9.64 17.01 -8.86
N LEU A 275 9.93 18.29 -9.11
CA LEU A 275 10.06 19.29 -8.05
C LEU A 275 8.78 20.12 -7.94
N LEU A 276 8.18 20.18 -6.76
CA LEU A 276 7.06 21.06 -6.41
C LEU A 276 7.58 22.17 -5.48
N TYR A 277 7.56 23.43 -5.91
CA TYR A 277 8.12 24.51 -5.10
C TYR A 277 7.18 25.72 -5.03
N GLY A 278 7.22 26.46 -3.93
CA GLY A 278 6.38 27.64 -3.73
C GLY A 278 6.06 27.89 -2.25
N PRO A 279 5.19 28.86 -1.94
CA PRO A 279 4.84 29.22 -0.56
C PRO A 279 4.29 28.04 0.25
N PRO A 280 4.39 28.06 1.59
CA PRO A 280 3.78 27.04 2.44
C PRO A 280 2.25 27.04 2.30
N GLY A 281 1.61 25.89 2.51
CA GLY A 281 0.15 25.79 2.59
C GLY A 281 -0.62 25.83 1.26
N VAL A 282 0.06 25.79 0.11
CA VAL A 282 -0.58 25.85 -1.23
C VAL A 282 -0.86 24.47 -1.87
N GLY A 283 -0.72 23.38 -1.11
CA GLY A 283 -1.09 22.04 -1.55
C GLY A 283 0.01 21.20 -2.22
N LYS A 284 1.30 21.56 -2.08
CA LYS A 284 2.43 20.79 -2.66
C LYS A 284 2.44 19.31 -2.24
N THR A 285 2.46 19.05 -0.93
CA THR A 285 2.42 17.69 -0.36
C THR A 285 1.13 16.97 -0.75
N SER A 286 -0.01 17.66 -0.68
CA SER A 286 -1.32 17.11 -1.08
C SER A 286 -1.38 16.72 -2.55
N THR A 287 -0.65 17.39 -3.44
CA THR A 287 -0.55 16.99 -4.84
C THR A 287 0.09 15.60 -4.98
N ALA A 288 1.15 15.31 -4.24
CA ALA A 288 1.80 13.99 -4.27
C ALA A 288 0.86 12.89 -3.76
N GLU A 289 0.19 13.12 -2.63
CA GLU A 289 -0.84 12.23 -2.07
C GLU A 289 -1.95 11.94 -3.07
N THR A 290 -2.45 13.00 -3.71
CA THR A 290 -3.55 12.89 -4.68
C THR A 290 -3.12 12.11 -5.92
N ILE A 291 -1.89 12.32 -6.41
CA ILE A 291 -1.34 11.56 -7.55
C ILE A 291 -1.19 10.08 -7.18
N ALA A 292 -0.68 9.76 -5.99
CA ALA A 292 -0.51 8.38 -5.54
C ALA A 292 -1.86 7.64 -5.47
N ILE A 293 -2.88 8.27 -4.89
CA ILE A 293 -4.26 7.73 -4.85
C ILE A 293 -4.81 7.53 -6.27
N ALA A 294 -4.67 8.55 -7.13
CA ALA A 294 -5.21 8.52 -8.50
C ALA A 294 -4.54 7.48 -9.40
N THR A 295 -3.28 7.16 -9.13
CA THR A 295 -2.49 6.17 -9.89
C THR A 295 -2.49 4.79 -9.24
N ARG A 296 -3.11 4.65 -8.05
CA ARG A 296 -3.12 3.45 -7.22
C ARG A 296 -1.72 2.95 -6.92
N LYS A 297 -0.87 3.87 -6.45
CA LYS A 297 0.53 3.59 -6.11
C LYS A 297 0.76 3.92 -4.65
N PRO A 298 1.55 3.09 -3.93
CA PRO A 298 1.97 3.45 -2.59
C PRO A 298 2.70 4.79 -2.59
N LEU A 299 2.45 5.62 -1.58
CA LEU A 299 3.22 6.84 -1.34
C LEU A 299 4.15 6.59 -0.17
N LEU A 300 5.46 6.61 -0.41
CA LEU A 300 6.46 6.56 0.65
C LEU A 300 6.94 7.99 0.93
N SER A 301 6.46 8.59 2.02
CA SER A 301 6.86 9.94 2.42
C SER A 301 8.05 9.90 3.37
N ILE A 302 9.09 10.67 3.07
CA ILE A 302 10.29 10.79 3.90
C ILE A 302 10.57 12.25 4.23
N GLY A 303 11.03 12.48 5.45
CA GLY A 303 11.51 13.75 5.94
C GLY A 303 12.84 13.59 6.69
N VAL A 304 13.26 14.66 7.37
CA VAL A 304 14.55 14.75 8.07
C VAL A 304 14.71 13.67 9.15
N ALA A 305 13.62 13.36 9.88
CA ALA A 305 13.65 12.40 10.96
C ALA A 305 13.90 10.96 10.49
N ASP A 306 13.38 10.58 9.32
CA ASP A 306 13.49 9.21 8.80
C ASP A 306 14.88 8.90 8.27
N VAL A 307 15.51 9.93 7.69
CA VAL A 307 16.80 9.84 7.04
C VAL A 307 17.92 10.01 8.07
N GLY A 308 17.74 10.95 9.00
CA GLY A 308 18.75 11.39 9.96
C GLY A 308 19.58 12.57 9.43
N THR A 309 20.43 13.12 10.27
CA THR A 309 21.29 14.28 9.95
C THR A 309 22.77 13.92 9.86
N SER A 310 23.16 12.70 10.22
CA SER A 310 24.54 12.25 10.15
C SER A 310 24.77 11.46 8.86
N ALA A 311 25.71 11.94 8.03
CA ALA A 311 26.02 11.34 6.73
C ALA A 311 26.30 9.82 6.80
N ARG A 312 26.84 9.33 7.92
CA ARG A 312 27.13 7.90 8.16
C ARG A 312 25.88 7.01 8.14
N TYR A 313 24.75 7.52 8.60
CA TYR A 313 23.49 6.78 8.69
C TYR A 313 22.51 7.15 7.57
N VAL A 314 22.65 8.36 7.02
CA VAL A 314 21.79 8.85 5.95
C VAL A 314 21.90 8.01 4.68
N GLU A 315 23.12 7.67 4.24
CA GLU A 315 23.32 6.89 3.03
C GLU A 315 22.64 5.50 3.08
N PRO A 316 22.91 4.62 4.08
CA PRO A 316 22.26 3.31 4.15
C PRO A 316 20.74 3.41 4.41
N ASN A 317 20.27 4.43 5.14
CA ASN A 317 18.83 4.64 5.34
C ASN A 317 18.13 5.02 4.03
N LEU A 318 18.72 5.92 3.25
CA LEU A 318 18.19 6.32 1.95
C LEU A 318 18.22 5.17 0.95
N GLU A 319 19.31 4.41 0.88
CA GLU A 319 19.40 3.21 0.04
C GLU A 319 18.28 2.21 0.35
N ARG A 320 18.05 1.91 1.64
CA ARG A 320 16.96 1.04 2.07
C ARG A 320 15.59 1.57 1.63
N ILE A 321 15.33 2.85 1.85
CA ILE A 321 14.05 3.50 1.51
C ILE A 321 13.82 3.45 -0.01
N PHE A 322 14.85 3.70 -0.81
CA PHE A 322 14.73 3.71 -2.27
C PHE A 322 14.56 2.32 -2.84
N ASP A 323 15.25 1.33 -2.29
CA ASP A 323 15.03 -0.06 -2.67
C ASP A 323 13.59 -0.49 -2.39
N LEU A 324 13.03 -0.13 -1.23
CA LEU A 324 11.62 -0.37 -0.91
C LEU A 324 10.71 0.36 -1.91
N ALA A 325 10.95 1.64 -2.16
CA ALA A 325 10.17 2.42 -3.11
C ALA A 325 10.22 1.83 -4.52
N GLN A 326 11.38 1.35 -4.97
CA GLN A 326 11.55 0.72 -6.28
C GLN A 326 10.87 -0.64 -6.35
N THR A 327 11.05 -1.49 -5.33
CA THR A 327 10.42 -2.82 -5.23
C THR A 327 8.91 -2.70 -5.28
N TRP A 328 8.34 -1.76 -4.52
CA TRP A 328 6.90 -1.53 -4.46
C TRP A 328 6.36 -0.68 -5.61
N LYS A 329 7.24 -0.18 -6.49
CA LYS A 329 6.90 0.79 -7.53
C LYS A 329 6.16 2.01 -6.95
N ALA A 330 6.52 2.38 -5.71
CA ALA A 330 5.93 3.46 -4.95
C ALA A 330 6.38 4.82 -5.51
N ILE A 331 5.53 5.82 -5.30
CA ILE A 331 5.93 7.22 -5.44
C ILE A 331 6.67 7.59 -4.17
N LEU A 332 7.92 8.00 -4.30
CA LEU A 332 8.72 8.50 -3.18
C LEU A 332 8.52 10.01 -3.05
N LEU A 333 8.07 10.47 -1.89
CA LEU A 333 7.89 11.87 -1.58
C LEU A 333 8.96 12.31 -0.58
N ILE A 334 9.75 13.32 -0.94
CA ILE A 334 10.70 13.98 -0.04
C ILE A 334 10.16 15.36 0.26
N ASP A 335 9.57 15.53 1.44
CA ASP A 335 9.02 16.81 1.87
C ASP A 335 10.11 17.68 2.49
N GLU A 336 10.02 19.00 2.28
CA GLU A 336 11.00 19.99 2.75
C GLU A 336 12.45 19.64 2.34
N ALA A 337 12.62 19.28 1.06
CA ALA A 337 13.89 18.84 0.50
C ALA A 337 15.00 19.91 0.58
N ASP A 338 14.68 21.17 0.86
CA ASP A 338 15.67 22.22 1.15
C ASP A 338 16.63 21.84 2.28
N VAL A 339 16.19 21.08 3.29
CA VAL A 339 17.08 20.65 4.38
C VAL A 339 18.23 19.77 3.88
N PHE A 340 18.01 18.98 2.83
CA PHE A 340 19.02 18.09 2.26
C PHE A 340 19.78 18.69 1.07
N LEU A 341 19.20 19.70 0.43
CA LEU A 341 19.67 20.25 -0.85
C LEU A 341 20.19 21.69 -0.76
N GLN A 342 20.30 22.25 0.44
CA GLN A 342 20.76 23.62 0.64
C GLN A 342 22.21 23.82 0.15
N SER A 343 22.39 24.84 -0.69
CA SER A 343 23.63 25.28 -1.30
C SER A 343 24.64 25.74 -0.27
N ARG A 344 25.91 25.58 -0.64
CA ARG A 344 27.10 25.93 0.15
C ARG A 344 27.11 27.43 0.43
N GLY A 345 26.67 27.84 1.62
CA GLY A 345 26.87 29.20 2.08
C GLY A 345 28.36 29.50 2.28
N SER A 346 28.96 30.24 1.36
CA SER A 346 30.27 30.87 1.52
C SER A 346 30.16 32.02 2.53
N GLY A 347 30.27 31.75 3.84
CA GLY A 347 30.34 32.86 4.79
C GLY A 347 30.11 32.55 6.27
N GLN A 348 29.49 31.44 6.63
CA GLN A 348 29.35 31.08 8.05
C GLN A 348 30.39 30.03 8.45
N VAL A 349 31.38 30.51 9.21
CA VAL A 349 32.35 29.73 9.99
C VAL A 349 31.56 28.80 10.91
N GLY A 350 31.20 27.61 10.43
CA GLY A 350 30.35 26.67 11.16
C GLY A 350 29.44 25.76 10.30
N ALA A 351 29.27 26.02 8.99
CA ALA A 351 28.57 25.08 8.10
C ALA A 351 29.45 23.84 7.83
N THR A 352 29.28 22.87 8.72
CA THR A 352 30.01 21.60 8.92
C THR A 352 30.18 20.75 7.66
N THR A 353 31.36 20.12 7.52
CA THR A 353 31.68 19.03 6.56
C THR A 353 30.54 18.01 6.38
N GLU A 354 29.78 17.73 7.43
CA GLU A 354 28.63 16.81 7.41
C GLU A 354 27.51 17.26 6.47
N ARG A 355 27.14 18.56 6.43
CA ARG A 355 26.11 19.06 5.50
C ARG A 355 26.54 18.92 4.04
N ASN A 356 27.82 19.19 3.77
CA ASN A 356 28.36 19.02 2.42
C ASN A 356 28.34 17.55 2.01
N ALA A 357 28.64 16.64 2.93
CA ALA A 357 28.54 15.20 2.70
C ALA A 357 27.09 14.78 2.41
N LEU A 358 26.11 15.30 3.17
CA LEU A 358 24.68 15.03 2.91
C LEU A 358 24.23 15.47 1.52
N VAL A 359 24.55 16.71 1.12
CA VAL A 359 24.22 17.22 -0.22
C VAL A 359 24.84 16.35 -1.30
N SER A 360 26.10 15.93 -1.15
CA SER A 360 26.78 15.05 -2.10
C SER A 360 26.15 13.64 -2.17
N VAL A 361 25.76 13.06 -1.04
CA VAL A 361 25.04 11.78 -1.00
C VAL A 361 23.71 11.91 -1.74
N PHE A 362 22.94 12.96 -1.45
CA PHE A 362 21.62 13.17 -2.04
C PHE A 362 21.69 13.44 -3.56
N LEU A 363 22.67 14.22 -4.03
CA LEU A 363 22.88 14.46 -5.47
C LEU A 363 23.22 13.19 -6.24
N ARG A 364 24.06 12.33 -5.66
CA ARG A 364 24.42 11.01 -6.24
C ARG A 364 23.19 10.11 -6.29
N VAL A 365 22.41 10.08 -5.22
CA VAL A 365 21.15 9.36 -5.13
C VAL A 365 20.17 9.77 -6.24
N LEU A 366 19.96 11.07 -6.44
CA LEU A 366 19.04 11.59 -7.47
C LEU A 366 19.47 11.16 -8.87
N GLU A 367 20.77 11.01 -9.10
CA GLU A 367 21.33 10.63 -10.41
C GLU A 367 21.05 9.17 -10.79
N TYR A 368 20.99 8.27 -9.79
CA TYR A 368 20.83 6.83 -10.00
C TYR A 368 19.44 6.29 -9.68
N TYR A 369 18.54 7.10 -9.11
CA TYR A 369 17.20 6.66 -8.77
C TYR A 369 16.38 6.32 -10.03
N ARG A 370 15.74 5.14 -10.03
CA ARG A 370 15.02 4.59 -11.19
C ARG A 370 13.49 4.59 -11.04
N GLY A 371 12.97 5.13 -9.94
CA GLY A 371 11.53 5.23 -9.68
C GLY A 371 10.97 6.63 -9.95
N ILE A 372 9.79 6.89 -9.39
CA ILE A 372 9.16 8.22 -9.37
C ILE A 372 9.46 8.88 -8.02
N MET A 373 10.02 10.09 -8.07
CA MET A 373 10.33 10.90 -6.90
C MET A 373 9.68 12.26 -7.03
N ILE A 374 8.99 12.68 -5.98
CA ILE A 374 8.42 14.02 -5.84
C ILE A 374 9.15 14.73 -4.71
N LEU A 375 9.82 15.82 -5.03
CA LEU A 375 10.48 16.70 -4.07
C LEU A 375 9.56 17.89 -3.78
N THR A 376 9.38 18.27 -2.53
CA THR A 376 8.75 19.56 -2.20
C THR A 376 9.70 20.50 -1.47
N THR A 377 9.59 21.80 -1.74
CA THR A 377 10.35 22.82 -1.02
C THR A 377 9.61 24.14 -0.91
N ASN A 378 9.88 24.87 0.18
CA ASN A 378 9.44 26.25 0.36
C ASN A 378 10.51 27.27 -0.08
N GLN A 379 11.77 26.85 -0.23
CA GLN A 379 12.94 27.75 -0.35
C GLN A 379 13.83 27.40 -1.54
N ILE A 380 13.30 27.53 -2.76
CA ILE A 380 14.05 27.18 -3.97
C ILE A 380 15.35 27.98 -4.17
N ALA A 381 15.43 29.21 -3.64
CA ALA A 381 16.62 30.06 -3.74
C ALA A 381 17.84 29.47 -3.02
N GLN A 382 17.60 28.57 -2.07
CA GLN A 382 18.66 27.95 -1.28
C GLN A 382 19.16 26.66 -1.92
N PHE A 383 18.60 26.17 -3.02
CA PHE A 383 19.04 24.89 -3.61
C PHE A 383 20.44 24.97 -4.21
N ASP A 384 21.22 23.91 -4.05
CA ASP A 384 22.49 23.72 -4.76
C ASP A 384 22.23 23.71 -6.28
N VAL A 385 23.07 24.43 -7.03
CA VAL A 385 22.93 24.61 -8.48
C VAL A 385 22.97 23.26 -9.21
N ALA A 386 23.69 22.27 -8.68
CA ALA A 386 23.77 20.94 -9.28
C ALA A 386 22.42 20.23 -9.34
N VAL A 387 21.49 20.52 -8.41
CA VAL A 387 20.17 19.89 -8.34
C VAL A 387 19.36 20.13 -9.61
N GLN A 388 19.51 21.29 -10.26
CA GLN A 388 18.73 21.66 -11.45
C GLN A 388 18.88 20.63 -12.58
N SER A 389 20.09 20.10 -12.77
CA SER A 389 20.39 19.11 -13.81
C SER A 389 19.87 17.70 -13.50
N ARG A 390 19.39 17.44 -12.27
CA ARG A 390 18.81 16.15 -11.85
C ARG A 390 17.28 16.16 -11.83
N ILE A 391 16.64 17.33 -11.97
CA ILE A 391 15.18 17.46 -11.98
C ILE A 391 14.68 17.35 -13.42
N ASN A 392 13.74 16.44 -13.68
CA ASN A 392 13.11 16.33 -15.01
C ASN A 392 12.11 17.45 -15.25
N ILE A 393 11.29 17.78 -14.24
CA ILE A 393 10.28 18.83 -14.33
C ILE A 393 10.08 19.52 -12.99
N ALA A 394 9.86 20.84 -13.02
CA ALA A 394 9.59 21.64 -11.83
C ALA A 394 8.27 22.41 -11.98
N PHE A 395 7.40 22.31 -10.99
CA PHE A 395 6.13 23.02 -10.91
C PHE A 395 6.17 24.10 -9.83
N LYS A 396 6.02 25.36 -10.27
CA LYS A 396 5.89 26.51 -9.38
C LYS A 396 4.45 26.62 -8.88
N TYR A 397 4.31 26.64 -7.56
CA TYR A 397 3.08 27.03 -6.89
C TYR A 397 3.14 28.50 -6.51
N GLU A 398 2.04 29.19 -6.75
CA GLU A 398 1.84 30.57 -6.36
C GLU A 398 0.83 30.63 -5.23
N SER A 399 0.70 31.81 -4.62
CA SER A 399 -0.34 32.04 -3.61
C SER A 399 -1.73 31.79 -4.20
N LEU A 400 -2.63 31.29 -3.37
CA LEU A 400 -3.98 30.92 -3.80
C LEU A 400 -4.74 32.14 -4.34
N THR A 401 -5.38 31.96 -5.49
CA THR A 401 -6.30 32.97 -6.04
C THR A 401 -7.60 33.03 -5.23
N PRO A 402 -8.37 34.13 -5.33
CA PRO A 402 -9.68 34.24 -4.70
C PRO A 402 -10.63 33.09 -5.02
N LYS A 403 -10.66 32.68 -6.30
CA LYS A 403 -11.49 31.55 -6.76
C LYS A 403 -11.04 30.24 -6.09
N GLN A 404 -9.75 29.93 -6.11
CA GLN A 404 -9.21 28.72 -5.48
C GLN A 404 -9.47 28.68 -3.97
N THR A 405 -9.34 29.82 -3.28
CA THR A 405 -9.62 29.93 -1.85
C THR A 405 -11.06 29.53 -1.54
N ALA A 406 -12.02 30.01 -2.34
CA ALA A 406 -13.42 29.67 -2.17
C ALA A 406 -13.70 28.19 -2.52
N ASP A 407 -13.07 27.66 -3.57
CA ASP A 407 -13.24 26.27 -3.98
C ASP A 407 -12.69 25.28 -2.93
N ILE A 408 -11.52 25.57 -2.36
CA ILE A 408 -10.91 24.78 -1.27
C ILE A 408 -11.82 24.80 -0.03
N PHE A 409 -12.38 25.96 0.32
CA PHE A 409 -13.31 26.07 1.44
C PHE A 409 -14.58 25.25 1.22
N LYS A 410 -15.20 25.36 0.04
CA LYS A 410 -16.37 24.56 -0.34
C LYS A 410 -16.08 23.06 -0.33
N MET A 411 -14.89 22.66 -0.78
CA MET A 411 -14.43 21.27 -0.75
C MET A 411 -14.42 20.72 0.68
N PHE A 412 -13.83 21.44 1.63
CA PHE A 412 -13.82 21.03 3.04
C PHE A 412 -15.22 21.04 3.66
N LEU A 413 -16.03 22.07 3.39
CA LEU A 413 -17.41 22.13 3.88
C LEU A 413 -18.29 20.97 3.41
N LYS A 414 -18.11 20.49 2.17
CA LYS A 414 -18.85 19.33 1.67
C LYS A 414 -18.64 18.07 2.54
N GLN A 415 -17.47 17.92 3.16
CA GLN A 415 -17.18 16.79 4.05
C GLN A 415 -18.02 16.88 5.33
N TYR A 416 -18.06 18.06 5.96
CA TYR A 416 -18.85 18.30 7.16
C TYR A 416 -20.36 18.29 6.89
N LYS A 417 -20.79 18.69 5.69
CA LYS A 417 -22.18 18.57 5.24
C LYS A 417 -22.65 17.11 5.21
N LYS A 418 -21.80 16.18 4.76
CA LYS A 418 -22.14 14.75 4.75
C LYS A 418 -22.39 14.19 6.16
N ASN A 419 -21.74 14.78 7.16
CA ASN A 419 -21.85 14.38 8.56
C ASN A 419 -22.90 15.19 9.35
N ASP A 420 -23.78 15.94 8.66
CA ASP A 420 -24.82 16.78 9.25
C ASP A 420 -24.32 17.85 10.25
N MET A 421 -23.08 18.31 10.09
CA MET A 421 -22.43 19.30 10.98
C MET A 421 -22.63 20.76 10.56
N VAL A 422 -23.37 21.01 9.47
CA VAL A 422 -23.54 22.35 8.87
C VAL A 422 -24.99 22.78 8.93
N ASN A 423 -25.24 24.04 9.33
CA ASN A 423 -26.58 24.59 9.33
C ASN A 423 -27.07 24.75 7.88
N MET A 424 -28.02 23.91 7.48
CA MET A 424 -28.53 23.86 6.11
C MET A 424 -29.42 25.06 5.76
N GLU A 425 -30.01 25.73 6.76
CA GLU A 425 -30.80 26.95 6.56
C GLU A 425 -29.90 28.12 6.15
N GLU A 426 -28.70 28.19 6.71
CA GLU A 426 -27.67 29.21 6.41
C GLU A 426 -26.74 28.82 5.26
N TRP A 427 -26.97 27.68 4.57
CA TRP A 427 -26.04 27.16 3.57
C TRP A 427 -25.70 28.16 2.46
N ASN A 428 -26.69 28.92 1.99
CA ASN A 428 -26.49 29.94 0.96
C ASN A 428 -25.68 31.14 1.50
N ASP A 429 -25.92 31.53 2.75
CA ASP A 429 -25.20 32.62 3.39
C ASP A 429 -23.74 32.25 3.67
N ILE A 430 -23.47 31.01 4.08
CA ILE A 430 -22.11 30.46 4.24
C ILE A 430 -21.36 30.49 2.91
N ASN A 431 -21.99 30.05 1.81
CA ASN A 431 -21.36 30.07 0.48
C ASN A 431 -21.09 31.50 0.00
N ASN A 432 -22.05 32.41 0.16
CA ASN A 432 -21.92 33.81 -0.23
C ASN A 432 -20.84 34.53 0.60
N TRP A 433 -20.78 34.24 1.91
CA TRP A 433 -19.73 34.72 2.81
C TRP A 433 -18.35 34.24 2.37
N CYS A 434 -18.24 32.95 2.03
CA CYS A 434 -17.00 32.35 1.54
C CYS A 434 -16.52 33.04 0.27
N GLU A 435 -17.38 33.27 -0.72
CA GLU A 435 -16.98 33.88 -1.99
C GLU A 435 -16.56 35.35 -1.84
N LYS A 436 -17.16 36.09 -0.91
CA LYS A 436 -16.96 37.55 -0.80
C LYS A 436 -15.97 37.98 0.27
N LYS A 437 -15.94 37.32 1.42
CA LYS A 437 -15.16 37.75 2.60
C LYS A 437 -13.86 36.95 2.75
N LEU A 438 -13.89 35.64 2.57
CA LEU A 438 -12.72 34.78 2.82
C LEU A 438 -11.52 35.09 1.92
N PRO A 439 -11.66 35.28 0.58
CA PRO A 439 -10.54 35.66 -0.29
C PRO A 439 -9.77 36.90 0.13
N LYS A 440 -10.45 37.87 0.79
CA LYS A 440 -9.83 39.13 1.22
C LYS A 440 -8.86 38.94 2.39
N LYS A 441 -8.87 37.79 3.05
CA LYS A 441 -7.99 37.45 4.17
C LYS A 441 -6.65 36.85 3.72
N GLY A 442 -6.54 36.45 2.44
CA GLY A 442 -5.33 35.89 1.85
C GLY A 442 -4.83 34.63 2.55
N PHE A 443 -5.73 33.80 3.07
CA PHE A 443 -5.38 32.59 3.80
C PHE A 443 -4.82 31.50 2.88
N ASP A 444 -3.89 30.71 3.39
CA ASP A 444 -3.41 29.49 2.73
C ASP A 444 -4.35 28.30 3.00
N GLY A 445 -4.14 27.18 2.30
CA GLY A 445 -4.99 25.98 2.42
C GLY A 445 -5.01 25.37 3.82
N ARG A 446 -3.90 25.44 4.58
CA ARG A 446 -3.84 24.95 5.97
C ARG A 446 -4.64 25.86 6.89
N GLN A 447 -4.50 27.18 6.72
CA GLN A 447 -5.29 28.17 7.44
C GLN A 447 -6.79 28.00 7.19
N ILE A 448 -7.20 27.79 5.93
CA ILE A 448 -8.61 27.53 5.57
C ILE A 448 -9.13 26.28 6.28
N ARG A 449 -8.39 25.17 6.26
CA ARG A 449 -8.75 23.93 6.97
C ARG A 449 -8.91 24.17 8.47
N ASN A 450 -7.97 24.90 9.08
CA ASN A 450 -7.99 25.20 10.51
C ASN A 450 -9.19 26.07 10.88
N VAL A 451 -9.52 27.08 10.07
CA VAL A 451 -10.70 27.93 10.27
C VAL A 451 -11.97 27.09 10.29
N ILE A 452 -12.18 26.24 9.28
CA ILE A 452 -13.39 25.42 9.19
C ILE A 452 -13.47 24.43 10.36
N THR A 453 -12.37 23.72 10.63
CA THR A 453 -12.34 22.70 11.70
C THR A 453 -12.58 23.34 13.07
N SER A 454 -12.01 24.52 13.33
CA SER A 454 -12.20 25.24 14.59
C SER A 454 -13.62 25.81 14.70
N ALA A 455 -14.19 26.32 13.60
CA ALA A 455 -15.56 26.84 13.59
C ALA A 455 -16.59 25.71 13.80
N VAL A 456 -16.39 24.55 13.18
CA VAL A 456 -17.23 23.35 13.41
C VAL A 456 -17.10 22.88 14.85
N GLY A 457 -15.86 22.80 15.38
CA GLY A 457 -15.64 22.43 16.78
C GLY A 457 -16.29 23.40 17.78
N LEU A 458 -16.23 24.70 17.49
CA LEU A 458 -16.86 25.73 18.33
C LEU A 458 -18.39 25.63 18.31
N ALA A 459 -19.00 25.42 17.14
CA ALA A 459 -20.44 25.19 17.04
C ALA A 459 -20.86 23.91 17.78
N ALA A 460 -20.15 22.81 17.55
CA ALA A 460 -20.41 21.53 18.20
C ALA A 460 -20.28 21.61 19.73
N SER A 461 -19.36 22.42 20.26
CA SER A 461 -19.21 22.63 21.71
C SER A 461 -20.42 23.29 22.39
N LYS A 462 -21.31 23.88 21.59
CA LYS A 462 -22.56 24.51 22.03
C LYS A 462 -23.80 23.73 21.59
N ASP A 463 -23.63 22.49 21.13
CA ASP A 463 -24.68 21.64 20.54
C ASP A 463 -25.37 22.30 19.33
N GLU A 464 -24.65 23.16 18.60
CA GLU A 464 -25.13 23.86 17.42
C GLU A 464 -24.41 23.37 16.14
N LYS A 465 -25.03 23.61 14.98
CA LYS A 465 -24.42 23.34 13.67
C LYS A 465 -23.67 24.58 13.18
N LEU A 466 -22.70 24.37 12.28
CA LEU A 466 -21.90 25.45 11.72
C LEU A 466 -22.78 26.47 10.96
N GLY A 467 -22.82 27.71 11.46
CA GLY A 467 -23.40 28.89 10.82
C GLY A 467 -22.34 29.94 10.44
N VAL A 468 -22.78 31.05 9.85
CA VAL A 468 -21.87 32.15 9.41
C VAL A 468 -21.18 32.84 10.59
N ALA A 469 -21.87 33.00 11.72
CA ALA A 469 -21.34 33.66 12.90
C ALA A 469 -20.05 32.98 13.42
N TYR A 470 -20.05 31.66 13.53
CA TYR A 470 -18.88 30.87 13.94
C TYR A 470 -17.69 31.02 13.00
N LEU A 471 -17.95 31.15 11.69
CA LEU A 471 -16.91 31.39 10.70
C LEU A 471 -16.30 32.79 10.86
N GLU A 472 -17.13 33.80 11.14
CA GLU A 472 -16.67 35.17 11.38
C GLU A 472 -15.77 35.27 12.60
N ASP A 473 -16.21 34.71 13.73
CA ASP A 473 -15.46 34.70 14.99
C ASP A 473 -14.07 34.07 14.81
N VAL A 474 -14.01 32.88 14.21
CA VAL A 474 -12.75 32.15 14.02
C VAL A 474 -11.84 32.85 13.01
N VAL A 475 -12.40 33.39 11.92
CA VAL A 475 -11.60 34.12 10.93
C VAL A 475 -11.00 35.39 11.52
N GLU A 476 -11.70 36.10 12.40
CA GLU A 476 -11.16 37.27 13.08
C GLU A 476 -9.94 36.87 13.93
N ILE A 477 -10.07 35.84 14.77
CA ILE A 477 -8.97 35.33 15.61
C ILE A 477 -7.75 34.91 14.77
N VAL A 478 -7.96 34.16 13.69
CA VAL A 478 -6.88 33.70 12.80
C VAL A 478 -6.26 34.88 12.03
N SER A 479 -7.08 35.87 11.63
CA SER A 479 -6.59 37.09 10.97
C SER A 479 -5.71 37.91 11.89
N ASP A 480 -6.12 38.08 13.15
CA ASP A 480 -5.38 38.86 14.14
C ASP A 480 -4.02 38.25 14.45
N PHE A 481 -4.00 36.93 14.66
CA PHE A 481 -2.76 36.20 14.85
C PHE A 481 -1.82 36.34 13.64
N LYS A 482 -2.35 36.17 12.42
CA LYS A 482 -1.57 36.32 11.18
C LYS A 482 -1.00 37.73 11.02
N ASN A 483 -1.81 38.75 11.28
CA ASN A 483 -1.40 40.15 11.18
C ASN A 483 -0.31 40.48 12.19
N GLU A 484 -0.41 39.98 13.42
CA GLU A 484 0.61 40.17 14.44
C GLU A 484 1.92 39.45 14.08
N LEU A 485 1.84 38.20 13.61
CA LEU A 485 3.00 37.46 13.11
C LEU A 485 3.71 38.20 11.97
N SER A 486 2.95 38.72 11.00
CA SER A 486 3.50 39.49 9.88
C SER A 486 4.25 40.72 10.38
N LYS A 487 3.65 41.49 11.30
CA LYS A 487 4.30 42.67 11.90
C LYS A 487 5.60 42.30 12.63
N GLN A 488 5.61 41.18 13.35
CA GLN A 488 6.81 40.70 14.04
C GLN A 488 7.90 40.26 13.05
N MET A 489 7.52 39.56 11.98
CA MET A 489 8.44 39.13 10.95
C MET A 489 9.04 40.31 10.17
N ASP A 490 8.24 41.36 9.90
CA ASP A 490 8.73 42.59 9.29
C ASP A 490 9.75 43.29 10.19
N ARG A 491 9.47 43.38 11.50
CA ARG A 491 10.42 43.91 12.49
C ARG A 491 11.71 43.10 12.54
N TYR A 492 11.61 41.77 12.53
CA TYR A 492 12.77 40.88 12.52
C TYR A 492 13.63 41.09 11.27
N THR A 493 13.00 41.16 10.10
CA THR A 493 13.69 41.33 8.82
C THR A 493 14.38 42.70 8.75
N GLN A 494 13.71 43.76 9.21
CA GLN A 494 14.31 45.09 9.31
C GLN A 494 15.50 45.13 10.27
N ALA A 495 15.40 44.43 11.40
CA ALA A 495 16.50 44.32 12.36
C ALA A 495 17.70 43.56 11.77
N GLN A 496 17.47 42.46 11.04
CA GLN A 496 18.53 41.71 10.35
C GLN A 496 19.21 42.54 9.26
N ALA A 497 18.45 43.24 8.41
CA ALA A 497 18.99 44.13 7.40
C ALA A 497 19.87 45.25 8.02
N PHE A 498 19.50 45.75 9.20
CA PHE A 498 20.29 46.74 9.93
C PHE A 498 21.62 46.16 10.48
N ILE A 499 21.62 44.89 10.87
CA ILE A 499 22.84 44.18 11.34
C ILE A 499 23.78 43.92 10.16
N GLU A 500 23.24 43.46 9.01
CA GLU A 500 24.03 43.22 7.80
C GLU A 500 24.64 44.50 7.21
N GLN A 501 23.98 45.66 7.35
CA GLN A 501 24.53 46.95 6.93
C GLN A 501 25.65 47.49 7.84
N ARG A 502 25.84 46.91 9.04
CA ARG A 502 26.87 47.31 10.01
C ARG A 502 28.10 46.39 10.03
N GLN A 503 28.03 45.25 9.36
CA GLN A 503 29.16 44.36 9.09
C GLN A 503 29.77 44.71 7.73
#